data_AF-A0A1F4S194-F1
#
_entry.id   AF-A0A1F4S194-F1
#
_cell.length_a   1.000
_cell.length_b   1.000
_cell.length_c   1.000
_cell.angle_alpha   90.00
_cell.angle_beta   90.00
_cell.angle_gamma   90.00
#
_symmetry.space_group_name_H-M   'P 1'
#
loop_
_entity.id
_entity.type
_entity.pdbx_description
1 polymer ?
#
loop_
_entity_poly.entity_id
_entity_poly.type
_entity_poly.pdbx_seq_one_letter_code
_entity_poly.pdbx_strand_id
1 'polypeptide(L)'
;MVKDKKQNIRKKQNYKNILICFLFLLLLIVSKSYSRPSISIEAGGQTLLSGDPISSQPSFEITVISSQGVTTSSIQASMDNNTFETLTKIISTDNPTITKAFFNPATLSEDIHSLKIVAIDANSSITTKEVIGLIVQGQKEIATQGIPLCYPNPYNGTGNLSLSYILSKSGNVTLTIHDLMGNQLTKKTYTSLQNGGTAGYNEITWDGKTDNGNALGNGIYIFLIVADGKVIGKGKIAVVK
;
A
#
# COMPACT_ATOMS: atom_id res chain seq x y z
N MET A 1 9.62 -50.00 74.06
CA MET A 1 10.44 -48.79 73.82
C MET A 1 11.20 -48.76 72.48
N VAL A 2 11.59 -49.90 71.88
CA VAL A 2 12.35 -49.93 70.59
C VAL A 2 11.46 -49.85 69.33
N LYS A 3 10.21 -50.33 69.39
CA LYS A 3 9.26 -50.31 68.25
C LYS A 3 8.79 -48.89 67.88
N ASP A 4 8.57 -48.03 68.87
CA ASP A 4 8.11 -46.64 68.64
C ASP A 4 9.17 -45.76 67.98
N LYS A 5 10.46 -45.97 68.30
CA LYS A 5 11.56 -45.26 67.64
C LYS A 5 11.62 -45.59 66.14
N LYS A 6 11.44 -46.86 65.74
CA LYS A 6 11.45 -47.26 64.32
C LYS A 6 10.26 -46.69 63.53
N GLN A 7 9.07 -46.61 64.13
CA GLN A 7 7.92 -45.98 63.48
C GLN A 7 8.09 -44.46 63.31
N ASN A 8 8.64 -43.77 64.31
CA ASN A 8 8.91 -42.33 64.20
C ASN A 8 9.97 -42.00 63.16
N ILE A 9 11.02 -42.83 63.03
CA ILE A 9 12.04 -42.67 61.98
C ILE A 9 11.43 -42.89 60.58
N ARG A 10 10.59 -43.92 60.40
CA ARG A 10 9.89 -44.17 59.13
C ARG A 10 8.94 -43.03 58.75
N LYS A 11 8.19 -42.47 59.71
CA LYS A 11 7.33 -41.29 59.47
C LYS A 11 8.17 -40.07 59.07
N LYS A 12 9.28 -39.78 59.76
CA LYS A 12 10.18 -38.66 59.44
C LYS A 12 10.83 -38.81 58.05
N GLN A 13 11.18 -40.03 57.65
CA GLN A 13 11.71 -40.34 56.32
C GLN A 13 10.64 -40.13 55.23
N ASN A 14 9.39 -40.56 55.48
CA ASN A 14 8.27 -40.32 54.56
C ASN A 14 7.96 -38.83 54.41
N TYR A 15 7.96 -38.03 55.48
CA TYR A 15 7.78 -36.59 55.39
C TYR A 15 8.93 -35.91 54.64
N LYS A 16 10.19 -36.35 54.83
CA LYS A 16 11.32 -35.86 54.02
C LYS A 16 11.17 -36.22 52.54
N ASN A 17 10.73 -37.43 52.21
CA ASN A 17 10.52 -37.86 50.82
C ASN A 17 9.33 -37.16 50.16
N ILE A 18 8.24 -36.91 50.90
CA ILE A 18 7.09 -36.12 50.44
C ILE A 18 7.48 -34.66 50.25
N LEU A 19 8.27 -34.08 51.17
CA LEU A 19 8.76 -32.71 51.07
C LEU A 19 9.76 -32.56 49.93
N ILE A 20 10.62 -33.56 49.67
CA ILE A 20 11.53 -33.60 48.52
C ILE A 20 10.76 -33.77 47.20
N CYS A 21 9.71 -34.60 47.15
CA CYS A 21 8.82 -34.70 45.99
C CYS A 21 8.03 -33.40 45.76
N PHE A 22 7.56 -32.73 46.81
CA PHE A 22 6.92 -31.41 46.69
C PHE A 22 7.91 -30.32 46.29
N LEU A 23 9.15 -30.35 46.79
CA LEU A 23 10.20 -29.41 46.40
C LEU A 23 10.65 -29.66 44.94
N PHE A 24 10.63 -30.91 44.46
CA PHE A 24 10.87 -31.27 43.05
C PHE A 24 9.67 -30.92 42.16
N LEU A 25 8.43 -31.09 42.63
CA LEU A 25 7.23 -30.68 41.91
C LEU A 25 7.10 -29.15 41.87
N LEU A 26 7.58 -28.44 42.90
CA LEU A 26 7.64 -26.97 42.97
C LEU A 26 8.84 -26.42 42.18
N LEU A 27 9.96 -27.16 42.05
CA LEU A 27 11.07 -26.81 41.13
C LEU A 27 10.79 -27.17 39.65
N LEU A 28 9.88 -28.10 39.37
CA LEU A 28 9.39 -28.39 38.01
C LEU A 28 8.32 -27.38 37.54
N ILE A 29 7.86 -26.50 38.42
CA ILE A 29 7.37 -25.18 38.03
C ILE A 29 8.61 -24.27 37.86
N VAL A 30 9.51 -24.65 36.95
CA VAL A 30 10.17 -23.63 36.15
C VAL A 30 9.00 -22.86 35.57
N SER A 31 8.79 -21.62 36.03
CA SER A 31 7.82 -20.72 35.42
C SER A 31 8.07 -20.82 33.92
N LYS A 32 7.18 -21.48 33.17
CA LYS A 32 7.11 -21.26 31.74
C LYS A 32 6.92 -19.75 31.66
N SER A 33 7.98 -19.04 31.29
CA SER A 33 7.92 -17.61 31.07
C SER A 33 7.07 -17.47 29.83
N TYR A 34 5.76 -17.45 30.01
CA TYR A 34 4.81 -17.29 28.94
C TYR A 34 5.05 -15.90 28.36
N SER A 35 5.75 -15.84 27.22
CA SER A 35 5.95 -14.60 26.50
C SER A 35 4.64 -14.26 25.79
N ARG A 36 4.22 -13.00 25.92
CA ARG A 36 3.14 -12.44 25.11
C ARG A 36 3.45 -12.65 23.62
N PRO A 37 2.43 -12.83 22.76
CA PRO A 37 2.65 -12.87 21.33
C PRO A 37 3.37 -11.58 20.86
N SER A 38 4.24 -11.67 19.86
CA SER A 38 4.84 -10.50 19.22
C SER A 38 4.22 -10.26 17.85
N ILE A 39 4.18 -9.00 17.41
CA ILE A 39 3.58 -8.58 16.15
C ILE A 39 4.61 -7.82 15.31
N SER A 40 4.84 -8.27 14.08
CA SER A 40 5.50 -7.52 13.01
C SER A 40 4.49 -7.17 11.93
N ILE A 41 4.68 -6.01 11.29
CA ILE A 41 3.81 -5.51 10.23
C ILE A 41 4.72 -5.05 9.09
N GLU A 42 4.40 -5.46 7.88
CA GLU A 42 5.09 -5.05 6.66
C GLU A 42 4.09 -4.48 5.65
N ALA A 43 4.54 -3.52 4.85
CA ALA A 43 3.82 -3.01 3.68
C ALA A 43 4.78 -2.96 2.50
N GLY A 44 4.40 -3.54 1.35
CA GLY A 44 5.27 -3.60 0.18
C GLY A 44 6.61 -4.33 0.42
N GLY A 45 6.64 -5.29 1.36
CA GLY A 45 7.84 -6.07 1.71
C GLY A 45 8.84 -5.34 2.63
N GLN A 46 8.47 -4.18 3.19
CA GLN A 46 9.28 -3.45 4.17
C GLN A 46 8.56 -3.38 5.51
N THR A 47 9.32 -3.45 6.61
CA THR A 47 8.78 -3.25 7.97
C THR A 47 8.13 -1.88 8.07
N LEU A 48 6.88 -1.86 8.51
CA LEU A 48 6.08 -0.64 8.65
C LEU A 48 6.39 0.08 9.98
N LEU A 49 6.78 1.34 9.87
CA LEU A 49 7.08 2.24 10.98
C LEU A 49 6.09 3.41 11.04
N SER A 50 6.06 4.11 12.17
CA SER A 50 5.23 5.30 12.32
C SER A 50 5.79 6.44 11.47
N GLY A 51 4.92 7.14 10.74
CA GLY A 51 5.34 8.18 9.79
C GLY A 51 5.56 7.69 8.35
N ASP A 52 5.54 6.38 8.11
CA ASP A 52 5.85 5.84 6.78
C ASP A 52 4.78 6.23 5.74
N PRO A 53 5.19 6.54 4.50
CA PRO A 53 4.26 6.71 3.40
C PRO A 53 3.67 5.36 2.98
N ILE A 54 2.36 5.33 2.73
CA ILE A 54 1.64 4.13 2.26
C ILE A 54 0.78 4.47 1.04
N SER A 55 0.43 3.46 0.23
CA SER A 55 -0.52 3.65 -0.88
C SER A 55 -1.94 3.92 -0.36
N SER A 56 -2.78 4.55 -1.17
CA SER A 56 -4.22 4.72 -0.86
C SER A 56 -5.00 3.40 -0.85
N GLN A 57 -4.43 2.32 -1.40
CA GLN A 57 -4.94 0.95 -1.31
C GLN A 57 -3.81 0.05 -0.79
N PRO A 58 -3.50 0.12 0.51
CA PRO A 58 -2.38 -0.62 1.07
C PRO A 58 -2.74 -2.11 1.23
N SER A 59 -1.71 -2.95 1.23
CA SER A 59 -1.79 -4.34 1.67
C SER A 59 -0.75 -4.54 2.76
N PHE A 60 -1.22 -4.89 3.96
CA PHE A 60 -0.38 -5.13 5.12
C PHE A 60 -0.18 -6.63 5.32
N GLU A 61 1.07 -7.05 5.47
CA GLU A 61 1.43 -8.39 5.92
C GLU A 61 1.69 -8.35 7.44
N ILE A 62 0.89 -9.09 8.19
CA ILE A 62 1.01 -9.20 9.65
C ILE A 62 1.66 -10.54 9.97
N THR A 63 2.76 -10.50 10.71
CA THR A 63 3.40 -11.70 11.27
C THR A 63 3.25 -11.69 12.79
N VAL A 64 2.62 -12.72 13.34
CA VAL A 64 2.47 -12.94 14.78
C VAL A 64 3.33 -14.12 15.21
N ILE A 65 4.16 -13.94 16.23
CA ILE A 65 4.96 -15.01 16.83
C ILE A 65 4.47 -15.30 18.25
N SER A 66 4.07 -16.54 18.54
CA SER A 66 3.57 -16.99 19.84
C SER A 66 4.04 -18.41 20.16
N SER A 67 4.65 -18.61 21.33
CA SER A 67 5.03 -19.96 21.80
C SER A 67 3.82 -20.88 22.07
N GLN A 68 2.61 -20.30 22.22
CA GLN A 68 1.36 -21.01 22.50
C GLN A 68 0.50 -21.18 21.23
N GLY A 69 0.96 -20.67 20.09
CA GLY A 69 0.15 -20.59 18.87
C GLY A 69 -0.94 -19.53 18.93
N VAL A 70 -1.59 -19.34 17.78
CA VAL A 70 -2.64 -18.34 17.55
C VAL A 70 -3.80 -19.02 16.85
N THR A 71 -5.02 -18.85 17.38
CA THR A 71 -6.27 -19.38 16.79
C THR A 71 -6.69 -18.56 15.55
N THR A 72 -7.76 -18.95 14.86
CA THR A 72 -8.18 -18.30 13.60
C THR A 72 -8.93 -16.98 13.81
N SER A 73 -9.55 -16.76 14.96
CA SER A 73 -10.29 -15.53 15.28
C SER A 73 -9.51 -14.55 16.15
N SER A 74 -8.23 -14.81 16.38
CA SER A 74 -7.45 -14.10 17.39
C SER A 74 -6.51 -13.06 16.82
N ILE A 75 -6.54 -12.79 15.51
CA ILE A 75 -5.87 -11.63 14.91
C ILE A 75 -6.93 -10.70 14.36
N GLN A 76 -6.91 -9.46 14.85
CA GLN A 76 -7.83 -8.41 14.45
C GLN A 76 -7.05 -7.18 14.03
N ALA A 77 -7.55 -6.47 13.01
CA ALA A 77 -6.98 -5.22 12.54
C ALA A 77 -8.03 -4.11 12.46
N SER A 78 -7.60 -2.87 12.62
CA SER A 78 -8.44 -1.69 12.42
C SER A 78 -7.59 -0.56 11.83
N MET A 79 -8.16 0.15 10.85
CA MET A 79 -7.69 1.47 10.42
C MET A 79 -8.43 2.56 11.19
N ASP A 80 -7.71 3.58 11.65
CA ASP A 80 -8.27 4.82 12.21
C ASP A 80 -9.25 4.63 13.37
N ASN A 81 -9.02 3.60 14.19
CA ASN A 81 -9.91 3.19 15.27
C ASN A 81 -11.34 2.84 14.83
N ASN A 82 -11.55 2.52 13.55
CA ASN A 82 -12.79 1.95 13.05
C ASN A 82 -13.01 0.53 13.61
N THR A 83 -14.15 -0.07 13.30
CA THR A 83 -14.48 -1.45 13.69
C THR A 83 -13.36 -2.43 13.34
N PHE A 84 -13.02 -3.30 14.30
CA PHE A 84 -12.02 -4.34 14.09
C PHE A 84 -12.51 -5.43 13.13
N GLU A 85 -11.66 -5.76 12.16
CA GLU A 85 -11.85 -6.87 11.23
C GLU A 85 -11.04 -8.08 11.69
N THR A 86 -11.67 -9.25 11.75
CA THR A 86 -10.98 -10.52 12.02
C THR A 86 -10.27 -10.97 10.76
N LEU A 87 -8.95 -11.15 10.83
CA LEU A 87 -8.13 -11.50 9.67
C LEU A 87 -8.13 -13.01 9.41
N THR A 88 -8.30 -13.40 8.15
CA THR A 88 -8.17 -14.80 7.73
C THR A 88 -6.70 -15.22 7.73
N LYS A 89 -6.41 -16.31 8.45
CA LYS A 89 -5.05 -16.82 8.66
C LYS A 89 -4.46 -17.48 7.41
N ILE A 90 -3.18 -17.24 7.16
CA ILE A 90 -2.32 -18.11 6.33
C ILE A 90 -1.35 -18.80 7.28
N ILE A 91 -1.62 -20.08 7.57
CA ILE A 91 -0.83 -20.87 8.52
C ILE A 91 0.48 -21.26 7.85
N SER A 92 1.62 -20.96 8.46
CA SER A 92 2.81 -21.79 8.24
C SER A 92 2.57 -23.11 8.96
N THR A 93 2.25 -24.18 8.23
CA THR A 93 2.06 -25.53 8.79
C THR A 93 3.34 -26.08 9.44
N ASP A 94 4.47 -25.43 9.18
CA ASP A 94 5.80 -25.92 9.52
C ASP A 94 6.31 -25.35 10.85
N ASN A 95 5.69 -24.27 11.35
CA ASN A 95 6.03 -23.67 12.62
C ASN A 95 4.78 -23.09 13.32
N PRO A 96 4.16 -23.82 14.26
CA PRO A 96 2.91 -23.38 14.92
C PRO A 96 3.08 -22.10 15.75
N THR A 97 4.33 -21.67 15.95
CA THR A 97 4.63 -20.42 16.63
C THR A 97 4.56 -19.20 15.74
N ILE A 98 4.55 -19.33 14.41
CA ILE A 98 4.50 -18.21 13.48
C ILE A 98 3.19 -18.25 12.70
N THR A 99 2.46 -17.15 12.71
CA THR A 99 1.21 -16.99 11.97
C THR A 99 1.28 -15.75 11.10
N LYS A 100 0.94 -15.89 9.81
CA LYS A 100 0.81 -14.77 8.88
C LYS A 100 -0.65 -14.47 8.58
N ALA A 101 -0.96 -13.20 8.38
CA ALA A 101 -2.26 -12.72 7.93
C ALA A 101 -2.09 -11.50 7.03
N PHE A 102 -3.04 -11.27 6.13
CA PHE A 102 -3.08 -10.06 5.32
C PHE A 102 -4.25 -9.19 5.74
N PHE A 103 -4.03 -7.88 5.76
CA PHE A 103 -5.08 -6.89 5.96
C PHE A 103 -5.07 -5.88 4.81
N ASN A 104 -6.18 -5.81 4.09
CA ASN A 104 -6.38 -4.93 2.95
C ASN A 104 -7.59 -4.03 3.26
N PRO A 105 -7.38 -2.87 3.93
CA PRO A 105 -8.50 -1.99 4.26
C PRO A 105 -9.14 -1.40 3.00
N ALA A 106 -10.30 -0.76 3.18
CA ALA A 106 -10.90 0.07 2.15
C ALA A 106 -9.94 1.20 1.70
N THR A 107 -10.18 1.75 0.51
CA THR A 107 -9.39 2.86 -0.03
C THR A 107 -9.33 4.01 0.98
N LEU A 108 -8.11 4.40 1.33
CA LEU A 108 -7.81 5.48 2.27
C LEU A 108 -7.80 6.82 1.54
N SER A 109 -8.30 7.86 2.23
CA SER A 109 -8.22 9.25 1.78
C SER A 109 -6.78 9.77 1.82
N GLU A 110 -6.51 10.91 1.17
CA GLU A 110 -5.24 11.60 1.33
C GLU A 110 -5.17 12.28 2.70
N ASP A 111 -4.71 11.54 3.71
CA ASP A 111 -4.58 12.04 5.08
C ASP A 111 -3.51 11.23 5.85
N ILE A 112 -3.38 11.54 7.13
CA ILE A 112 -2.61 10.80 8.10
C ILE A 112 -3.51 9.74 8.76
N HIS A 113 -3.10 8.49 8.64
CA HIS A 113 -3.83 7.32 9.11
C HIS A 113 -3.11 6.60 10.26
N SER A 114 -3.84 5.71 10.93
CA SER A 114 -3.33 4.81 11.96
C SER A 114 -3.79 3.37 11.72
N LEU A 115 -2.91 2.42 12.01
CA LEU A 115 -3.17 1.00 11.92
C LEU A 115 -3.00 0.37 13.30
N LYS A 116 -4.01 -0.38 13.74
CA LYS A 116 -4.01 -1.09 15.02
C LYS A 116 -4.24 -2.58 14.81
N ILE A 117 -3.32 -3.40 15.32
CA ILE A 117 -3.39 -4.85 15.30
C ILE A 117 -3.51 -5.39 16.71
N VAL A 118 -4.45 -6.30 16.92
CA VAL A 118 -4.63 -7.05 18.16
C VAL A 118 -4.40 -8.53 17.87
N ALA A 119 -3.55 -9.17 18.68
CA ALA A 119 -3.31 -10.61 18.62
C ALA A 119 -3.58 -11.24 19.99
N ILE A 120 -4.31 -12.35 19.99
CA ILE A 120 -4.61 -13.17 21.16
C ILE A 120 -4.01 -14.56 20.95
N ASP A 121 -3.27 -15.10 21.92
CA ASP A 121 -2.77 -16.47 21.84
C ASP A 121 -3.79 -17.50 22.37
N ALA A 122 -3.45 -18.79 22.27
CA ALA A 122 -4.32 -19.87 22.74
C ALA A 122 -4.61 -19.85 24.26
N ASN A 123 -3.80 -19.14 25.06
CA ASN A 123 -3.99 -18.95 26.49
C ASN A 123 -4.65 -17.61 26.83
N SER A 124 -5.26 -16.94 25.85
CA SER A 124 -5.90 -15.63 26.01
C SER A 124 -4.95 -14.48 26.37
N SER A 125 -3.64 -14.63 26.12
CA SER A 125 -2.67 -13.54 26.24
C SER A 125 -2.84 -12.57 25.08
N ILE A 126 -3.01 -11.28 25.38
CA ILE A 126 -3.29 -10.22 24.41
C ILE A 126 -2.04 -9.36 24.18
N THR A 127 -1.71 -9.13 22.92
CA THR A 127 -0.78 -8.09 22.47
C THR A 127 -1.47 -7.14 21.51
N THR A 128 -1.17 -5.86 21.63
CA THR A 128 -1.62 -4.82 20.69
C THR A 128 -0.40 -4.12 20.12
N LYS A 129 -0.41 -3.89 18.81
CA LYS A 129 0.58 -3.05 18.12
C LYS A 129 -0.16 -1.99 17.34
N GLU A 130 0.29 -0.75 17.49
CA GLU A 130 -0.28 0.40 16.81
C GLU A 130 0.84 1.11 16.04
N VAL A 131 0.53 1.49 14.80
CA VAL A 131 1.40 2.28 13.94
C VAL A 131 0.62 3.53 13.56
N ILE A 132 1.18 4.69 13.89
CA ILE A 132 0.52 5.99 13.71
C ILE A 132 1.24 6.81 12.66
N GLY A 133 0.60 7.88 12.19
CA GLY A 133 1.29 8.80 11.29
C GLY A 133 1.48 8.25 9.89
N LEU A 134 0.75 7.20 9.49
CA LEU A 134 0.88 6.61 8.16
C LEU A 134 0.37 7.61 7.13
N ILE A 135 1.23 8.03 6.21
CA ILE A 135 0.90 9.14 5.31
C ILE A 135 0.41 8.56 4.00
N VAL A 136 -0.88 8.72 3.71
CA VAL A 136 -1.40 8.51 2.36
C VAL A 136 -1.23 9.82 1.62
N GLN A 137 -0.11 9.98 0.93
CA GLN A 137 0.00 11.03 -0.07
C GLN A 137 -0.71 10.56 -1.32
N GLY A 138 -1.55 11.41 -1.91
CA GLY A 138 -2.15 11.14 -3.21
C GLY A 138 -1.12 10.60 -4.18
N GLN A 139 -1.52 9.64 -5.01
CA GLN A 139 -0.80 9.38 -6.25
C GLN A 139 -0.83 10.68 -7.04
N LYS A 140 0.17 11.56 -6.87
CA LYS A 140 0.19 12.90 -7.48
C LYS A 140 -0.28 12.79 -8.91
N GLU A 141 -1.43 13.35 -9.23
CA GLU A 141 -2.06 13.14 -10.55
C GLU A 141 -1.06 13.50 -11.65
N ILE A 142 -1.16 12.83 -12.80
CA ILE A 142 -0.39 13.25 -13.96
C ILE A 142 -0.86 14.68 -14.27
N ALA A 143 0.07 15.62 -14.33
CA ALA A 143 -0.21 17.01 -14.56
C ALA A 143 0.82 17.58 -15.52
N THR A 144 0.42 18.56 -16.33
CA THR A 144 1.42 19.30 -17.11
C THR A 144 2.12 20.34 -16.23
N GLN A 145 3.43 20.44 -16.35
CA GLN A 145 4.23 21.49 -15.74
C GLN A 145 4.41 22.63 -16.75
N GLY A 146 3.83 23.79 -16.46
CA GLY A 146 3.82 24.92 -17.37
C GLY A 146 2.74 24.83 -18.46
N ILE A 147 2.90 25.63 -19.51
CA ILE A 147 1.92 25.77 -20.59
C ILE A 147 2.38 24.93 -21.79
N PRO A 148 1.54 24.02 -22.32
CA PRO A 148 1.85 23.31 -23.56
C PRO A 148 2.05 24.26 -24.74
N LEU A 149 3.05 23.97 -25.58
CA LEU A 149 3.45 24.81 -26.70
C LEU A 149 3.14 24.12 -28.03
N CYS A 150 2.96 24.96 -29.05
CA CYS A 150 2.79 24.55 -30.44
C CYS A 150 3.71 25.41 -31.30
N TYR A 151 4.50 24.79 -32.17
CA TYR A 151 5.40 25.48 -33.08
C TYR A 151 5.45 24.80 -34.47
N PRO A 152 5.45 25.55 -35.59
CA PRO A 152 5.23 26.99 -35.67
C PRO A 152 3.78 27.37 -35.37
N ASN A 153 3.57 28.52 -34.74
CA ASN A 153 2.24 29.05 -34.46
C ASN A 153 2.25 30.57 -34.65
N PRO A 154 1.63 31.13 -35.71
CA PRO A 154 0.74 30.44 -36.65
C PRO A 154 1.42 29.39 -37.54
N TYR A 155 0.69 28.31 -37.83
CA TYR A 155 1.06 27.25 -38.79
C TYR A 155 0.59 27.65 -40.19
N ASN A 156 1.49 27.59 -41.17
CA ASN A 156 1.20 27.99 -42.54
C ASN A 156 0.57 26.89 -43.41
N GLY A 157 0.18 25.76 -42.81
CA GLY A 157 -0.40 24.63 -43.55
C GLY A 157 0.62 23.75 -44.29
N THR A 158 1.93 23.99 -44.13
CA THR A 158 3.00 23.22 -44.78
C THR A 158 4.01 22.71 -43.75
N GLY A 159 4.53 21.49 -43.96
CA GLY A 159 5.46 20.86 -43.02
C GLY A 159 4.77 20.35 -41.74
N ASN A 160 5.55 20.13 -40.69
CA ASN A 160 5.06 19.56 -39.43
C ASN A 160 4.93 20.61 -38.33
N LEU A 161 4.03 20.35 -37.40
CA LEU A 161 3.87 21.01 -36.11
C LEU A 161 4.56 20.19 -35.01
N SER A 162 5.24 20.86 -34.10
CA SER A 162 5.73 20.31 -32.83
C SER A 162 4.81 20.75 -31.70
N LEU A 163 4.19 19.78 -31.02
CA LEU A 163 3.36 19.96 -29.84
C LEU A 163 4.14 19.48 -28.62
N SER A 164 4.50 20.39 -27.72
CA SER A 164 5.37 20.06 -26.58
C SER A 164 4.75 20.38 -25.23
N TYR A 165 5.07 19.55 -24.23
CA TYR A 165 4.55 19.64 -22.87
C TYR A 165 5.45 18.88 -21.90
N ILE A 166 5.42 19.27 -20.62
CA ILE A 166 6.21 18.64 -19.56
C ILE A 166 5.26 17.90 -18.63
N LEU A 167 5.48 16.61 -18.35
CA LEU A 167 4.66 15.80 -17.45
C LEU A 167 5.28 15.66 -16.06
N SER A 168 4.46 15.77 -15.01
CA SER A 168 4.86 15.58 -13.61
C SER A 168 5.37 14.17 -13.29
N LYS A 169 4.86 13.16 -14.00
CA LYS A 169 5.26 11.75 -13.93
C LYS A 169 4.88 11.04 -15.24
N SER A 170 5.49 9.89 -15.51
CA SER A 170 5.15 9.06 -16.67
C SER A 170 3.76 8.46 -16.51
N GLY A 171 3.03 8.30 -17.61
CA GLY A 171 1.74 7.63 -17.62
C GLY A 171 1.06 7.67 -18.98
N ASN A 172 -0.15 7.12 -19.04
CA ASN A 172 -0.91 7.05 -20.28
C ASN A 172 -1.52 8.42 -20.61
N VAL A 173 -1.22 8.92 -21.80
CA VAL A 173 -1.64 10.25 -22.25
C VAL A 173 -2.37 10.15 -23.58
N THR A 174 -3.45 10.91 -23.70
CA THR A 174 -4.16 11.12 -24.96
C THR A 174 -4.05 12.58 -25.37
N LEU A 175 -3.51 12.82 -26.56
CA LEU A 175 -3.54 14.10 -27.24
C LEU A 175 -4.74 14.14 -28.18
N THR A 176 -5.58 15.15 -28.07
CA THR A 176 -6.73 15.37 -28.96
C THR A 176 -6.67 16.76 -29.54
N ILE A 177 -7.13 16.94 -30.78
CA ILE A 177 -7.24 18.24 -31.44
C ILE A 177 -8.68 18.44 -31.87
N HIS A 178 -9.22 19.62 -31.58
CA HIS A 178 -10.62 19.98 -31.80
C HIS A 178 -10.73 21.31 -32.56
N ASP A 179 -11.84 21.47 -33.28
CA ASP A 179 -12.28 22.79 -33.74
C ASP A 179 -12.95 23.61 -32.60
N LEU A 180 -13.35 24.85 -32.88
CA LEU A 180 -14.02 25.71 -31.90
C LEU A 180 -15.43 25.26 -31.53
N MET A 181 -16.05 24.38 -32.32
CA MET A 181 -17.34 23.77 -32.01
C MET A 181 -17.20 22.55 -31.11
N GLY A 182 -15.96 22.13 -30.82
CA GLY A 182 -15.64 20.98 -29.98
C GLY A 182 -15.56 19.66 -30.76
N ASN A 183 -15.70 19.67 -32.08
CA ASN A 183 -15.58 18.45 -32.88
C ASN A 183 -14.13 17.95 -32.82
N GLN A 184 -13.96 16.67 -32.47
CA GLN A 184 -12.64 16.04 -32.46
C GLN A 184 -12.18 15.79 -33.90
N LEU A 185 -11.03 16.36 -34.25
CA LEU A 185 -10.41 16.26 -35.56
C LEU A 185 -9.33 15.18 -35.62
N THR A 186 -8.57 15.01 -34.54
CA THR A 186 -7.63 13.90 -34.39
C THR A 186 -7.45 13.48 -32.93
N LYS A 187 -7.09 12.21 -32.73
CA LYS A 187 -6.74 11.63 -31.43
C LYS A 187 -5.49 10.75 -31.56
N LYS A 188 -4.51 10.96 -30.67
CA LYS A 188 -3.31 10.14 -30.53
C LYS A 188 -3.14 9.72 -29.07
N THR A 189 -2.80 8.46 -28.84
CA THR A 189 -2.58 7.91 -27.50
C THR A 189 -1.13 7.46 -27.35
N TYR A 190 -0.54 7.75 -26.21
CA TYR A 190 0.83 7.40 -25.84
C TYR A 190 0.80 6.62 -24.52
N THR A 191 1.45 5.46 -24.49
CA THR A 191 1.56 4.68 -23.26
C THR A 191 2.63 5.27 -22.34
N SER A 192 2.57 4.95 -21.05
CA SER A 192 3.63 5.31 -20.10
C SER A 192 5.02 4.94 -20.65
N LEU A 193 5.98 5.86 -20.49
CA LEU A 193 7.38 5.75 -20.97
C LEU A 193 7.59 5.84 -22.49
N GLN A 194 6.52 5.97 -23.29
CA GLN A 194 6.63 6.34 -24.71
C GLN A 194 6.82 7.85 -24.84
N ASN A 195 7.46 8.33 -25.92
CA ASN A 195 7.43 9.76 -26.25
C ASN A 195 5.97 10.25 -26.33
N GLY A 196 5.60 11.19 -25.46
CA GLY A 196 4.23 11.65 -25.21
C GLY A 196 3.64 11.24 -23.84
N GLY A 197 4.20 10.21 -23.19
CA GLY A 197 3.77 9.66 -21.91
C GLY A 197 4.91 9.49 -20.90
N THR A 198 6.07 10.13 -21.12
CA THR A 198 7.24 10.05 -20.24
C THR A 198 7.28 11.25 -19.29
N ALA A 199 7.73 11.05 -18.05
CA ALA A 199 7.99 12.16 -17.13
C ALA A 199 8.95 13.19 -17.73
N GLY A 200 8.75 14.47 -17.46
CA GLY A 200 9.54 15.55 -18.04
C GLY A 200 9.08 15.94 -19.44
N TYR A 201 10.00 16.44 -20.26
CA TYR A 201 9.70 17.02 -21.57
C TYR A 201 9.26 15.96 -22.59
N ASN A 202 8.15 16.23 -23.27
CA ASN A 202 7.66 15.46 -24.40
C ASN A 202 7.43 16.39 -25.59
N GLU A 203 7.75 15.91 -26.79
CA GLU A 203 7.51 16.62 -28.03
C GLU A 203 6.93 15.67 -29.08
N ILE A 204 5.75 16.02 -29.58
CA ILE A 204 5.00 15.26 -30.56
C ILE A 204 5.01 16.01 -31.89
N THR A 205 5.54 15.36 -32.92
CA THR A 205 5.45 15.83 -34.29
C THR A 205 4.11 15.42 -34.91
N TRP A 206 3.39 16.39 -35.47
CA TRP A 206 2.11 16.20 -36.14
C TRP A 206 2.08 16.91 -37.50
N ASP A 207 1.41 16.34 -38.49
CA ASP A 207 1.43 16.81 -39.89
C ASP A 207 0.30 17.80 -40.24
N GLY A 208 -0.46 18.26 -39.24
CA GLY A 208 -1.56 19.20 -39.46
C GLY A 208 -2.79 18.58 -40.14
N LYS A 209 -2.94 17.24 -40.10
CA LYS A 209 -4.08 16.53 -40.72
C LYS A 209 -5.00 15.88 -39.70
N THR A 210 -6.30 15.92 -40.02
CA THR A 210 -7.36 15.19 -39.32
C THR A 210 -7.17 13.67 -39.46
N ASP A 211 -7.90 12.87 -38.67
CA ASP A 211 -7.87 11.40 -38.77
C ASP A 211 -8.32 10.89 -40.16
N ASN A 212 -9.11 11.67 -40.89
CA ASN A 212 -9.53 11.38 -42.27
C ASN A 212 -8.47 11.79 -43.32
N GLY A 213 -7.31 12.28 -42.91
CA GLY A 213 -6.23 12.72 -43.81
C GLY A 213 -6.41 14.12 -44.41
N ASN A 214 -7.50 14.84 -44.07
CA ASN A 214 -7.71 16.21 -44.54
C ASN A 214 -6.82 17.19 -43.78
N ALA A 215 -6.16 18.11 -44.48
CA ALA A 215 -5.40 19.19 -43.87
C ALA A 215 -6.32 20.20 -43.17
N LEU A 216 -5.86 20.78 -42.05
CA LEU A 216 -6.59 21.86 -41.38
C LEU A 216 -6.77 23.08 -42.31
N GLY A 217 -7.95 23.70 -42.26
CA GLY A 217 -8.23 24.99 -42.92
C GLY A 217 -7.74 26.17 -42.09
N ASN A 218 -7.80 27.38 -42.65
CA ASN A 218 -7.51 28.61 -41.91
C ASN A 218 -8.45 28.75 -40.71
N GLY A 219 -7.91 29.03 -39.52
CA GLY A 219 -8.70 29.11 -38.30
C GLY A 219 -7.91 28.85 -37.03
N ILE A 220 -8.64 28.77 -35.91
CA ILE A 220 -8.09 28.43 -34.59
C ILE A 220 -8.60 27.05 -34.19
N TYR A 221 -7.68 26.23 -33.71
CA TYR A 221 -7.94 24.89 -33.18
C TYR A 221 -7.40 24.78 -31.77
N ILE A 222 -7.92 23.84 -31.01
CA ILE A 222 -7.51 23.59 -29.62
C ILE A 222 -6.94 22.18 -29.55
N PHE A 223 -5.75 22.04 -28.99
CA PHE A 223 -5.25 20.72 -28.60
C PHE A 223 -5.35 20.54 -27.08
N LEU A 224 -5.77 19.35 -26.67
CA LEU A 224 -5.93 18.96 -25.27
C LEU A 224 -5.03 17.76 -24.98
N ILE A 225 -4.37 17.81 -23.82
CA ILE A 225 -3.60 16.70 -23.26
C ILE A 225 -4.43 16.13 -22.13
N VAL A 226 -4.76 14.85 -22.22
CA VAL A 226 -5.66 14.15 -21.30
C VAL A 226 -4.89 13.00 -20.66
N ALA A 227 -4.94 12.91 -19.34
CA ALA A 227 -4.43 11.78 -18.56
C ALA A 227 -5.45 11.44 -17.47
N ASP A 228 -5.60 10.14 -17.17
CA ASP A 228 -6.53 9.64 -16.15
C ASP A 228 -7.98 10.20 -16.32
N GLY A 229 -8.41 10.38 -17.57
CA GLY A 229 -9.74 10.91 -17.91
C GLY A 229 -9.93 12.41 -17.70
N LYS A 230 -8.89 13.14 -17.29
CA LYS A 230 -8.92 14.59 -17.04
C LYS A 230 -8.09 15.36 -18.07
N VAL A 231 -8.55 16.55 -18.45
CA VAL A 231 -7.74 17.49 -19.24
C VAL A 231 -6.66 18.06 -18.32
N ILE A 232 -5.42 17.68 -18.57
CA ILE A 232 -4.25 18.08 -17.77
C ILE A 232 -3.47 19.23 -18.41
N GLY A 233 -3.68 19.48 -19.71
CA GLY A 233 -3.06 20.59 -20.43
C GLY A 233 -3.86 20.96 -21.68
N LYS A 234 -3.72 22.19 -22.15
CA LYS A 234 -4.37 22.71 -23.37
C LYS A 234 -3.50 23.74 -24.07
N GLY A 235 -3.64 23.85 -25.38
CA GLY A 235 -3.03 24.91 -26.17
C GLY A 235 -3.83 25.21 -27.44
N LYS A 236 -3.45 26.27 -28.14
CA LYS A 236 -4.12 26.75 -29.35
C LYS A 236 -3.21 26.59 -30.56
N ILE A 237 -3.78 26.20 -31.70
CA ILE A 237 -3.12 26.14 -32.99
C ILE A 237 -3.81 27.14 -33.90
N ALA A 238 -3.11 28.20 -34.31
CA ALA A 238 -3.60 29.10 -35.34
C ALA A 238 -3.07 28.62 -36.70
N VAL A 239 -3.95 28.50 -37.69
CA VAL A 239 -3.60 28.12 -39.05
C VAL A 239 -3.88 29.30 -39.97
N VAL A 240 -2.86 29.77 -40.68
CA VAL A 240 -2.92 30.89 -41.62
C VAL A 240 -2.09 30.53 -42.86
N LYS A 241 -2.77 30.10 -43.92
CA LYS A 241 -2.20 29.77 -45.24
C LYS A 241 -2.14 30.99 -46.15
#